data_AF-A0A2K9BYH2-F1
#
_entry.id   AF-A0A2K9BYH2-F1
#
_cell.length_a   1.000
_cell.length_b   1.000
_cell.length_c   1.000
_cell.angle_alpha   90.00
_cell.angle_beta   90.00
_cell.angle_gamma   90.00
#
_symmetry.space_group_name_H-M   'P 1'
#
loop_
_entity.id
_entity.type
_entity.pdbx_description
1 polymer ?
#
loop_
_entity_poly.entity_id
_entity_poly.type
_entity_poly.pdbx_seq_one_letter_code
_entity_poly.pdbx_strand_id
1 'polypeptide(L)'
;MAWSIVTVEGSYAVRYYAAMRDAAMRIHATDRLLYAECCMLGSQGITDYDLMGIGSDFAPSFKGLNAFKTRFTETITPVAPARDVPLKKVFYKTLQAVQGVRRAFRQ
;
A
#
# COMPACT_ATOMS: atom_id res chain seq x y z
N MET A 1 8.26 19.05 -0.31
CA MET A 1 9.20 17.92 -0.47
C MET A 1 8.40 16.63 -0.42
N ALA A 2 8.62 15.76 -1.39
CA ALA A 2 8.04 14.41 -1.48
C ALA A 2 9.19 13.44 -1.77
N TRP A 3 9.09 12.21 -1.29
CA TRP A 3 10.08 11.15 -1.51
C TRP A 3 9.40 9.78 -1.54
N SER A 4 10.11 8.80 -2.09
CA SER A 4 9.71 7.40 -2.11
C SER A 4 10.93 6.49 -2.00
N ILE A 5 10.67 5.23 -1.62
CA ILE A 5 11.62 4.12 -1.72
C ILE A 5 10.97 3.09 -2.63
N VAL A 6 11.66 2.76 -3.72
CA VAL A 6 11.24 1.74 -4.69
C VAL A 6 12.17 0.55 -4.57
N THR A 7 11.60 -0.65 -4.46
CA THR A 7 12.35 -1.92 -4.50
C THR A 7 12.16 -2.56 -5.86
N VAL A 8 13.22 -3.16 -6.40
CA VAL A 8 13.23 -3.77 -7.73
C VAL A 8 13.66 -5.23 -7.63
N GLU A 9 12.93 -6.11 -8.31
CA GLU A 9 13.25 -7.52 -8.49
C GLU A 9 12.93 -7.90 -9.95
N GLY A 10 13.96 -8.32 -10.69
CA GLY A 10 13.82 -8.59 -12.13
C GLY A 10 13.27 -7.38 -12.91
N SER A 11 12.18 -7.59 -13.65
CA SER A 11 11.47 -6.55 -14.40
C SER A 11 10.34 -5.86 -13.61
N TYR A 12 10.25 -6.13 -12.31
CA TYR A 12 9.16 -5.69 -11.45
C TYR A 12 9.65 -4.73 -10.37
N ALA A 13 8.95 -3.61 -10.20
CA ALA A 13 9.22 -2.61 -9.18
C ALA A 13 8.02 -2.43 -8.24
N VAL A 14 8.30 -2.13 -6.97
CA VAL A 14 7.29 -1.86 -5.94
C VAL A 14 7.60 -0.54 -5.25
N ARG A 15 6.60 0.34 -5.16
CA ARG A 15 6.70 1.61 -4.43
C ARG A 15 6.50 1.40 -2.93
N TYR A 16 7.52 0.81 -2.29
CA TYR A 16 7.43 0.28 -0.93
C TYR A 16 7.15 1.33 0.15
N TYR A 17 7.74 2.52 0.03
CA TYR A 17 7.41 3.66 0.89
C TYR A 17 7.27 4.94 0.09
N ALA A 18 6.42 5.84 0.58
CA ALA A 18 6.38 7.22 0.11
C ALA A 18 5.84 8.14 1.20
N ALA A 19 6.34 9.37 1.21
CA ALA A 19 5.79 10.42 2.04
C ALA A 19 5.96 11.79 1.40
N MET A 20 5.14 12.72 1.85
CA MET A 20 5.21 14.12 1.45
C MET A 20 4.85 15.01 2.62
N ARG A 21 5.33 16.26 2.60
CA ARG A 21 4.86 17.30 3.51
C ARG A 21 3.49 17.80 3.07
N ASP A 22 2.61 18.12 4.02
CA ASP A 22 1.23 18.56 3.74
C ASP A 22 1.14 19.76 2.79
N ALA A 23 2.03 20.74 2.96
CA ALA A 23 2.11 21.91 2.09
C ALA A 23 2.39 21.56 0.61
N ALA A 24 2.99 20.38 0.35
CA ALA A 24 3.28 19.90 -1.00
C ALA A 24 2.11 19.15 -1.66
N MET A 25 1.05 18.80 -0.91
CA MET A 25 -0.14 18.15 -1.48
C MET A 25 -0.86 19.04 -2.50
N ARG A 26 -0.90 20.36 -2.24
CA ARG A 26 -1.63 21.34 -3.06
C ARG A 26 -1.01 21.58 -4.43
N ILE A 27 0.23 21.16 -4.65
CA ILE A 27 1.00 21.42 -5.88
C ILE A 27 1.26 20.14 -6.70
N HIS A 28 0.51 19.06 -6.44
CA HIS A 28 0.66 17.79 -7.17
C HIS A 28 2.10 17.23 -7.18
N ALA A 29 2.89 17.53 -6.13
CA ALA A 29 4.29 17.13 -6.06
C ALA A 29 4.48 15.61 -6.17
N THR A 30 3.51 14.83 -5.66
CA THR A 30 3.52 13.37 -5.69
C THR A 30 3.22 12.83 -7.09
N ASP A 31 2.37 13.49 -7.86
CA ASP A 31 2.05 13.09 -9.23
C ASP A 31 3.30 13.24 -10.12
N ARG A 32 4.01 14.36 -9.97
CA ARG A 32 5.29 14.60 -10.66
C ARG A 32 6.38 13.61 -10.23
N LEU A 33 6.47 13.33 -8.92
CA LEU A 33 7.43 12.37 -8.40
C LEU A 33 7.18 10.98 -9.00
N LEU A 34 5.92 10.52 -9.00
CA LEU A 34 5.56 9.21 -9.54
C LEU A 34 5.84 9.11 -11.04
N TYR A 35 5.55 10.16 -11.82
CA TYR A 35 5.91 10.20 -13.23
C TYR A 35 7.43 10.06 -13.45
N ALA A 36 8.24 10.79 -12.67
CA ALA A 36 9.69 10.70 -12.76
C ALA A 36 10.22 9.31 -12.37
N GLU A 37 9.62 8.66 -11.36
CA GLU A 37 9.88 7.26 -11.01
C GLU A 37 9.59 6.34 -12.20
N CYS A 38 8.41 6.46 -12.83
CA CYS A 38 8.05 5.65 -14.01
C CYS A 38 9.04 5.81 -15.17
N CYS A 39 9.45 7.04 -15.50
CA CYS A 39 10.43 7.27 -16.56
C CYS A 39 11.80 6.64 -16.22
N MET A 40 12.23 6.76 -14.97
CA MET A 40 13.50 6.20 -14.51
C MET A 40 13.49 4.67 -14.49
N LEU A 41 12.39 4.06 -14.05
CA LEU A 41 12.21 2.60 -14.05
C LEU A 41 12.12 2.07 -15.49
N GLY A 42 11.36 2.75 -16.36
CA GLY A 42 11.25 2.38 -17.76
C GLY A 42 12.58 2.41 -18.50
N SER A 43 13.45 3.39 -18.22
CA SER A 43 14.79 3.44 -18.82
C SER A 43 15.74 2.34 -18.33
N GLN A 44 15.40 1.69 -17.21
CA GLN A 44 16.10 0.52 -16.66
C GLN A 44 15.52 -0.81 -17.16
N GLY A 45 14.50 -0.77 -18.04
CA GLY A 45 13.85 -1.97 -18.57
C GLY A 45 12.80 -2.59 -17.65
N ILE A 46 12.36 -1.87 -16.61
CA ILE A 46 11.26 -2.30 -15.76
C ILE A 46 9.94 -2.13 -16.51
N THR A 47 9.15 -3.18 -16.54
CA THR A 47 7.87 -3.25 -17.27
C THR A 47 6.67 -3.14 -16.35
N ASP A 48 6.84 -3.48 -15.08
CA ASP A 48 5.77 -3.57 -14.11
C ASP A 48 6.10 -2.72 -12.89
N TYR A 49 5.17 -1.85 -12.51
CA TYR A 49 5.34 -0.97 -11.35
C TYR A 49 4.11 -1.01 -10.44
N ASP A 50 4.25 -1.64 -9.29
CA ASP A 50 3.21 -1.80 -8.30
C ASP A 50 3.21 -0.67 -7.26
N LEU A 51 2.07 0.02 -7.17
CA LEU A 51 1.82 1.06 -6.18
C LEU A 51 1.39 0.50 -4.83
N MET A 52 1.31 -0.83 -4.68
CA MET A 52 0.81 -1.57 -3.52
C MET A 52 -0.68 -1.34 -3.23
N GLY A 53 -1.14 -1.86 -2.10
CA GLY A 53 -2.56 -1.92 -1.71
C GLY A 53 -3.32 -0.59 -1.78
N ILE A 54 -4.56 -0.70 -2.27
CA ILE A 54 -5.58 0.34 -2.24
C ILE A 54 -6.67 -0.04 -1.24
N GLY A 55 -7.58 0.89 -0.94
CA GLY A 55 -8.77 0.62 -0.14
C GLY A 55 -9.79 -0.24 -0.85
N SER A 56 -10.37 -1.16 -0.10
CA SER A 56 -11.46 -2.05 -0.49
C SER A 56 -12.48 -2.15 0.64
N ASP A 57 -13.55 -2.93 0.47
CA ASP A 57 -14.50 -3.18 1.57
C ASP A 57 -13.88 -3.98 2.72
N PHE A 58 -12.82 -4.74 2.43
CA PHE A 58 -12.01 -5.42 3.44
C PHE A 58 -11.07 -4.46 4.18
N ALA A 59 -10.59 -3.39 3.52
CA ALA A 59 -9.65 -2.43 4.09
C ALA A 59 -10.10 -0.96 3.83
N PRO A 60 -11.20 -0.52 4.47
CA PRO A 60 -11.81 0.78 4.18
C PRO A 60 -10.92 1.97 4.55
N SER A 61 -10.02 1.82 5.52
CA SER A 61 -9.08 2.87 5.93
C SER A 61 -8.13 3.31 4.82
N PHE A 62 -7.91 2.48 3.80
CA PHE A 62 -7.07 2.83 2.65
C PHE A 62 -7.83 3.47 1.49
N LYS A 63 -9.17 3.67 1.58
CA LYS A 63 -9.97 4.25 0.48
C LYS A 63 -9.49 5.64 0.06
N GLY A 64 -8.88 6.41 0.98
CA GLY A 64 -8.26 7.70 0.66
C GLY A 64 -7.08 7.63 -0.30
N LEU A 65 -6.43 6.47 -0.43
CA LEU A 65 -5.31 6.25 -1.36
C LEU A 65 -5.78 5.97 -2.80
N ASN A 66 -7.04 5.55 -2.99
CA ASN A 66 -7.57 5.13 -4.28
C ASN A 66 -7.51 6.30 -5.27
N ALA A 67 -7.97 7.48 -4.83
CA ALA A 67 -8.05 8.66 -5.68
C ALA A 67 -6.70 9.07 -6.28
N PHE A 68 -5.57 8.75 -5.64
CA PHE A 68 -4.23 8.96 -6.19
C PHE A 68 -3.81 7.78 -7.08
N LYS A 69 -3.82 6.56 -6.55
CA LYS A 69 -3.24 5.38 -7.23
C LYS A 69 -3.99 5.02 -8.52
N THR A 70 -5.32 5.14 -8.55
CA THR A 70 -6.13 4.79 -9.72
C THR A 70 -6.09 5.83 -10.83
N ARG A 71 -5.35 6.95 -10.68
CA ARG A 71 -5.06 7.88 -11.78
C ARG A 71 -3.97 7.36 -12.71
N PHE A 72 -3.10 6.50 -12.19
CA PHE A 72 -1.91 6.02 -12.88
C PHE A 72 -2.06 4.59 -13.41
N THR A 73 -3.10 3.88 -12.97
CA THR A 73 -3.47 2.57 -13.48
C THR A 73 -4.96 2.31 -13.29
N GLU A 74 -5.58 1.72 -14.29
CA GLU A 74 -6.95 1.19 -14.21
C GLU A 74 -6.98 -0.27 -13.75
N THR A 75 -5.81 -0.94 -13.76
CA THR A 75 -5.70 -2.35 -13.40
C THR A 75 -5.55 -2.49 -11.89
N ILE A 76 -6.50 -3.19 -11.26
CA ILE A 76 -6.48 -3.52 -9.84
C ILE A 76 -6.31 -5.04 -9.70
N THR A 77 -5.23 -5.46 -9.07
CA THR A 77 -4.96 -6.88 -8.81
C THR A 77 -5.65 -7.32 -7.52
N PRO A 78 -6.61 -8.27 -7.56
CA PRO A 78 -7.21 -8.81 -6.36
C PRO A 78 -6.19 -9.70 -5.63
N VAL A 79 -5.92 -9.38 -4.37
CA VAL A 79 -5.04 -10.18 -3.50
C VAL A 79 -5.89 -10.84 -2.42
N ALA A 80 -5.72 -12.16 -2.25
CA ALA A 80 -6.42 -12.90 -1.22
C ALA A 80 -6.02 -12.39 0.17
N PRO A 81 -6.98 -12.22 1.11
CA PRO A 81 -6.65 -11.80 2.46
C PRO A 81 -5.80 -12.87 3.16
N ALA A 82 -4.99 -12.42 4.13
CA ALA A 82 -4.21 -13.32 4.97
C ALA A 82 -5.13 -14.33 5.69
N ARG A 83 -4.67 -15.57 5.78
CA ARG A 83 -5.37 -16.66 6.48
C ARG A 83 -4.43 -17.27 7.50
N ASP A 84 -4.92 -17.39 8.73
CA ASP A 84 -4.15 -17.99 9.81
C ASP A 84 -4.40 -19.50 9.88
N VAL A 85 -3.32 -20.27 10.03
CA VAL A 85 -3.37 -21.72 10.31
C VAL A 85 -2.89 -21.95 11.75
N PRO A 86 -3.80 -22.01 12.74
CA PRO A 86 -3.41 -22.03 14.14
C PRO A 86 -2.85 -23.40 14.56
N LEU A 87 -1.55 -23.44 14.84
CA LEU A 87 -0.88 -24.63 15.39
C LEU A 87 -1.31 -24.91 16.84
N LYS A 88 -1.39 -23.85 17.67
CA LYS A 88 -1.88 -23.92 19.07
C LYS A 88 -3.26 -23.29 19.18
N LYS A 89 -4.30 -24.06 18.85
CA LYS A 89 -5.69 -23.57 18.69
C LYS A 89 -6.22 -22.81 19.90
N VAL A 90 -6.02 -23.34 21.12
CA VAL A 90 -6.53 -22.70 22.35
C VAL A 90 -5.84 -21.36 22.57
N PHE A 91 -4.51 -21.35 22.52
CA PHE A 91 -3.73 -20.13 22.71
C PHE A 91 -4.07 -19.05 21.68
N TYR A 92 -4.20 -19.42 20.41
CA TYR A 92 -4.58 -18.50 19.35
C TYR A 92 -5.96 -17.87 19.60
N LYS A 93 -6.96 -18.68 19.98
CA LYS A 93 -8.31 -18.17 20.34
C LYS A 93 -8.26 -17.23 21.54
N THR A 94 -7.45 -17.52 22.56
CA THR A 94 -7.26 -16.63 23.71
C THR A 94 -6.68 -15.29 23.28
N LEU A 95 -5.65 -15.28 22.42
CA LEU A 95 -5.07 -14.05 21.90
C LEU A 95 -6.08 -13.21 21.10
N GLN A 96 -6.89 -13.86 20.26
CA GLN A 96 -7.95 -13.16 19.52
C GLN A 96 -8.99 -12.53 20.46
N ALA A 97 -9.40 -13.24 21.51
CA ALA A 97 -10.33 -12.72 22.50
C ALA A 97 -9.75 -11.50 23.24
N VAL A 98 -8.51 -11.58 23.72
CA VAL A 98 -7.82 -10.47 24.38
C VAL A 98 -7.65 -9.28 23.43
N GLN A 99 -7.32 -9.52 22.16
CA GLN A 99 -7.22 -8.46 21.16
C GLN A 99 -8.57 -7.77 20.92
N GLY A 100 -9.67 -8.53 20.90
CA GLY A 100 -11.03 -8.00 20.81
C GLY A 100 -11.37 -7.10 21.99
N VAL A 101 -11.12 -7.56 23.21
CA VAL A 101 -11.30 -6.79 24.45
C VAL A 101 -10.48 -5.50 24.40
N ARG A 102 -9.19 -5.58 24.03
CA ARG A 102 -8.30 -4.41 23.93
C ARG A 102 -8.79 -3.38 22.91
N ARG A 103 -9.38 -3.83 21.78
CA ARG A 103 -9.94 -2.92 20.77
C ARG A 103 -11.19 -2.21 21.29
N ALA A 104 -12.05 -2.90 22.04
CA ALA A 104 -13.23 -2.29 22.65
C ALA A 104 -12.88 -1.19 23.66
N PHE A 105 -11.80 -1.37 24.43
CA PHE A 105 -11.31 -0.36 25.39
C PHE A 105 -10.46 0.77 24.79
N ARG A 106 -10.13 0.72 23.49
CA ARG A 106 -9.36 1.77 22.79
C ARG A 106 -10.23 2.74 21.97
N GLN A 107 -11.54 2.50 21.92
CA GLN A 107 -12.52 3.49 21.47
C GLN A 107 -12.72 4.52 22.58
#